data_AF-A0A2V9XDI8-F1
#
_entry.id   AF-A0A2V9XDI8-F1
#
_cell.length_a   1.000
_cell.length_b   1.000
_cell.length_c   1.000
_cell.angle_alpha   90.00
_cell.angle_beta   90.00
_cell.angle_gamma   90.00
#
_symmetry.space_group_name_H-M   'P 1'
#
loop_
_entity.id
_entity.type
_entity.pdbx_description
1 polymer ?
#
loop_
_entity_poly.entity_id
_entity_poly.type
_entity_poly.pdbx_seq_one_letter_code
_entity_poly.pdbx_strand_id
1 'polypeptide(L)'
;MTEFKKFFRRFPFQFPTRLILIVLVAGFGCAQKRVAQQVPPPPEASPTTAGESSTETKISPQEAQELFRSVDEILKFASTDTGLPIHHDVKRRLTSRDEVVAYIQKHMAEDEDAQRLRRSELVLKKFGLLPRDFNLQTFLVGLLREQVAGYYDPHTKAVNLLNWIDPEQQKPVLAHELTHALQDQSFGLEKWMKAGASDLEDKKQPSPADIESDEVFAARQAVIEGQAMVVLIDYSLAPTGKSLADSPQMVEALKAGMLVGTADSVQFQNAPIYLKEAVTFAYRYGLDFEAELLSKGGKAKAFAGVFSNPPRSTRQIMEPQTYLSGERIAPMRLPDFAHDFKNYDRFDIGAIGEFDVAVLIDQYAGVDMSKRLYPHWRGGYYYAARPKGDASAALALLYVSRWSNGEKAEEFADVYAKSLMKRYKRARKVLQSDAKPDSSTSAADILTGEHTWLTEEGPVVIDVQGDTVLVAESLDEVTTKQVEGEVFAKAVADRN
;
A
#
# COMPACT_ATOMS: atom_id res chain seq x y z
N MET A 1 -7.77 -26.67 18.30
CA MET A 1 -8.95 -25.87 17.90
C MET A 1 -9.15 -24.58 18.72
N THR A 2 -8.23 -24.20 19.62
CA THR A 2 -8.39 -22.99 20.46
C THR A 2 -7.19 -22.02 20.41
N GLU A 3 -6.12 -22.38 19.71
CA GLU A 3 -4.89 -21.56 19.48
C GLU A 3 -4.81 -21.00 18.04
N PHE A 4 -5.89 -21.11 17.26
CA PHE A 4 -5.97 -20.70 15.84
C PHE A 4 -6.49 -19.25 15.65
N LYS A 5 -6.74 -18.53 16.75
CA LYS A 5 -7.53 -17.29 16.83
C LYS A 5 -6.71 -15.98 16.89
N LYS A 6 -5.37 -16.00 16.84
CA LYS A 6 -4.56 -14.80 17.16
C LYS A 6 -3.53 -14.39 16.10
N PHE A 7 -3.62 -14.89 14.87
CA PHE A 7 -2.40 -15.12 14.08
C PHE A 7 -2.14 -14.15 12.89
N PHE A 8 -3.02 -13.21 12.56
CA PHE A 8 -2.93 -12.49 11.28
C PHE A 8 -3.32 -11.01 11.42
N ARG A 9 -2.32 -10.13 11.53
CA ARG A 9 -2.51 -8.69 11.82
C ARG A 9 -1.39 -7.87 11.16
N ARG A 10 -1.69 -7.10 10.10
CA ARG A 10 -1.38 -5.65 9.96
C ARG A 10 -1.31 -5.08 8.55
N PHE A 11 -2.28 -4.22 8.25
CA PHE A 11 -2.10 -2.91 7.64
C PHE A 11 -3.38 -2.10 7.94
N PRO A 12 -3.34 -0.78 8.14
CA PRO A 12 -4.54 0.06 8.23
C PRO A 12 -5.24 0.20 6.88
N PHE A 13 -4.59 -0.26 5.79
CA PHE A 13 -5.05 -0.04 4.42
C PHE A 13 -4.84 -1.19 3.41
N GLN A 14 -4.55 -2.43 3.84
CA GLN A 14 -4.50 -3.61 2.96
C GLN A 14 -5.01 -4.91 3.60
N PHE A 15 -5.37 -5.81 2.68
CA PHE A 15 -6.23 -6.99 2.77
C PHE A 15 -5.92 -8.00 3.89
N PRO A 16 -6.92 -8.82 4.27
CA PRO A 16 -6.76 -9.84 5.31
C PRO A 16 -5.57 -10.76 5.08
N THR A 17 -4.70 -10.81 6.09
CA THR A 17 -3.43 -11.53 6.15
C THR A 17 -3.50 -13.07 6.07
N ARG A 18 -4.69 -13.68 5.97
CA ARG A 18 -4.82 -15.09 5.54
C ARG A 18 -4.72 -15.27 4.02
N LEU A 19 -4.75 -14.17 3.29
CA LEU A 19 -4.54 -14.11 1.85
C LEU A 19 -3.10 -13.67 1.54
N ILE A 20 -2.07 -14.29 2.14
CA ILE A 20 -0.72 -14.30 1.55
C ILE A 20 -0.77 -15.28 0.36
N LEU A 21 -1.67 -15.02 -0.58
CA LEU A 21 -1.34 -15.28 -1.95
C LEU A 21 -0.46 -14.09 -2.34
N ILE A 22 0.79 -14.36 -2.65
CA ILE A 22 1.53 -13.37 -3.44
C ILE A 22 0.91 -13.50 -4.83
N VAL A 23 -0.08 -12.64 -5.11
CA VAL A 23 -0.81 -12.63 -6.37
C VAL A 23 -0.16 -11.58 -7.23
N LEU A 24 0.57 -11.99 -8.27
CA LEU A 24 0.83 -11.05 -9.33
C LEU A 24 -0.50 -10.61 -9.96
N VAL A 25 -0.80 -9.33 -9.78
CA VAL A 25 -1.90 -8.66 -10.48
C VAL A 25 -1.52 -8.51 -11.95
N ALA A 26 -2.32 -9.09 -12.85
CA ALA A 26 -2.10 -9.03 -14.31
C ALA A 26 -2.24 -7.59 -14.87
N GLY A 27 -1.23 -6.75 -14.67
CA GLY A 27 -1.04 -5.49 -15.42
C GLY A 27 -0.22 -5.68 -16.71
N PHE A 28 0.31 -6.88 -16.94
CA PHE A 28 1.32 -7.17 -17.96
C PHE A 28 0.72 -7.65 -19.28
N GLY A 29 -0.16 -6.83 -19.87
CA GLY A 29 -0.56 -7.01 -21.26
C GLY A 29 0.50 -6.42 -22.18
N CYS A 30 1.40 -7.24 -22.72
CA CYS A 30 2.32 -6.81 -23.77
C CYS A 30 1.49 -6.57 -25.06
N ALA A 31 1.14 -5.32 -25.33
CA ALA A 31 0.36 -4.95 -26.52
C ALA A 31 1.20 -5.15 -27.79
N GLN A 32 1.11 -6.32 -28.43
CA GLN A 32 1.57 -6.48 -29.81
C GLN A 32 0.59 -5.77 -30.76
N LYS A 33 0.97 -4.58 -31.25
CA LYS A 33 0.28 -3.93 -32.36
C LYS A 33 0.38 -4.81 -33.62
N ARG A 34 -0.72 -5.43 -34.05
CA ARG A 34 -0.85 -5.93 -35.42
C ARG A 34 -0.96 -4.73 -36.37
N VAL A 35 -0.06 -4.67 -37.34
CA VAL A 35 -0.09 -3.69 -38.44
C VAL A 35 -1.34 -3.95 -39.28
N ALA A 36 -2.19 -2.94 -39.44
CA ALA A 36 -3.44 -3.02 -40.19
C ALA A 36 -3.17 -2.98 -41.70
N GLN A 37 -3.65 -3.99 -42.44
CA GLN A 37 -3.92 -3.89 -43.88
C GLN A 37 -5.40 -3.53 -44.08
N GLN A 38 -5.64 -2.50 -44.89
CA GLN A 38 -6.98 -1.95 -45.21
C GLN A 38 -7.80 -2.92 -46.07
N VAL A 39 -9.03 -3.20 -45.64
CA VAL A 39 -10.12 -3.79 -46.44
C VAL A 39 -11.41 -2.99 -46.14
N PRO A 40 -12.34 -2.78 -47.10
CA PRO A 40 -13.41 -1.77 -47.02
C PRO A 40 -14.52 -2.13 -46.00
N PRO A 41 -15.37 -1.14 -45.61
CA PRO A 41 -16.28 -1.29 -44.47
C PRO A 41 -17.49 -2.17 -44.79
N PRO A 42 -17.98 -3.01 -43.85
CA PRO A 42 -19.31 -3.61 -43.92
C PRO A 42 -20.40 -2.66 -43.34
N PRO A 43 -21.69 -2.94 -43.60
CA PRO A 43 -22.79 -2.02 -43.29
C PRO A 43 -23.20 -2.02 -41.81
N GLU A 44 -23.81 -0.91 -41.40
CA GLU A 44 -24.23 -0.54 -40.04
C GLU A 44 -24.92 -1.67 -39.25
N ALA A 45 -24.45 -1.89 -38.02
CA ALA A 45 -25.02 -2.83 -37.06
C ALA A 45 -25.88 -2.10 -36.01
N SER A 46 -27.11 -2.59 -35.85
CA SER A 46 -28.06 -2.27 -34.77
C SER A 46 -27.52 -2.67 -33.37
N PRO A 47 -28.03 -2.06 -32.28
CA PRO A 47 -27.43 -2.16 -30.95
C PRO A 47 -27.59 -3.58 -30.38
N THR A 48 -26.46 -4.24 -30.09
CA THR A 48 -26.46 -5.55 -29.44
C THR A 48 -26.33 -5.36 -27.93
N THR A 49 -27.29 -5.95 -27.22
CA THR A 49 -27.36 -6.18 -25.78
C THR A 49 -26.06 -6.74 -25.22
N ALA A 50 -25.47 -6.03 -24.25
CA ALA A 50 -24.40 -6.55 -23.41
C ALA A 50 -24.96 -7.61 -22.44
N GLY A 51 -24.59 -8.86 -22.66
CA GLY A 51 -25.04 -9.97 -21.83
C GLY A 51 -24.79 -11.32 -22.46
N GLU A 52 -23.56 -11.62 -22.88
CA GLU A 52 -23.14 -12.99 -23.18
C GLU A 52 -21.83 -13.30 -22.47
N SER A 53 -21.89 -14.34 -21.64
CA SER A 53 -20.76 -15.01 -21.00
C SER A 53 -19.79 -15.49 -22.09
N SER A 54 -18.63 -14.85 -22.23
CA SER A 54 -17.51 -15.44 -22.96
C SER A 54 -17.11 -16.74 -22.24
N THR A 55 -17.33 -17.89 -22.87
CA THR A 55 -16.85 -19.17 -22.35
C THR A 55 -15.34 -19.10 -22.15
N GLU A 56 -14.92 -19.10 -20.89
CA GLU A 56 -13.52 -19.14 -20.49
C GLU A 56 -12.83 -20.34 -21.15
N THR A 57 -11.85 -20.07 -22.01
CA THR A 57 -11.11 -21.12 -22.72
C THR A 57 -10.09 -21.72 -21.77
N LYS A 58 -10.27 -23.00 -21.43
CA LYS A 58 -9.34 -23.72 -20.56
C LYS A 58 -8.21 -24.34 -21.37
N ILE A 59 -7.01 -24.37 -20.80
CA ILE A 59 -5.86 -25.06 -21.38
C ILE A 59 -6.12 -26.58 -21.44
N SER A 60 -5.59 -27.21 -22.47
CA SER A 60 -5.63 -28.66 -22.67
C SER A 60 -4.73 -29.40 -21.68
N PRO A 61 -4.94 -30.72 -21.48
CA PRO A 61 -4.04 -31.52 -20.65
C PRO A 61 -2.57 -31.52 -21.13
N GLN A 62 -2.34 -31.39 -22.44
CA GLN A 62 -0.99 -31.32 -23.01
C GLN A 62 -0.31 -30.00 -22.65
N GLU A 63 -1.02 -28.88 -22.80
CA GLU A 63 -0.54 -27.55 -22.40
C GLU A 63 -0.27 -27.47 -20.89
N ALA A 64 -1.14 -28.09 -20.06
CA ALA A 64 -0.90 -28.19 -18.63
C ALA A 64 0.37 -28.97 -18.29
N GLN A 65 0.65 -30.06 -19.01
CA GLN A 65 1.87 -30.85 -18.83
C GLN A 65 3.13 -30.08 -19.25
N GLU A 66 3.05 -29.31 -20.33
CA GLU A 66 4.13 -28.42 -20.76
C GLU A 66 4.40 -27.31 -19.73
N LEU A 67 3.35 -26.67 -19.23
CA LEU A 67 3.46 -25.66 -18.18
C LEU A 67 4.10 -26.25 -16.91
N PHE A 68 3.69 -27.46 -16.51
CA PHE A 68 4.32 -28.16 -15.37
C PHE A 68 5.79 -28.49 -15.58
N ARG A 69 6.20 -28.82 -16.82
CA ARG A 69 7.63 -29.03 -17.16
C ARG A 69 8.41 -27.73 -17.06
N SER A 70 7.82 -26.61 -17.48
CA SER A 70 8.49 -25.30 -17.44
C SER A 70 8.84 -24.85 -16.02
N VAL A 71 8.13 -25.34 -14.99
CA VAL A 71 8.39 -24.99 -13.58
C VAL A 71 9.83 -25.27 -13.17
N ASP A 72 10.41 -26.41 -13.54
CA ASP A 72 11.78 -26.75 -13.16
C ASP A 72 12.83 -25.90 -13.87
N GLU A 73 12.58 -25.61 -15.15
CA GLU A 73 13.43 -24.76 -15.97
C GLU A 73 13.42 -23.31 -15.47
N ILE A 74 12.23 -22.80 -15.14
CA ILE A 74 12.02 -21.44 -14.63
C ILE A 74 12.55 -21.32 -13.20
N LEU A 75 12.39 -22.34 -12.35
CA LEU A 75 12.95 -22.34 -11.00
C LEU A 75 14.49 -22.25 -11.05
N LYS A 76 15.11 -22.98 -11.98
CA LYS A 76 16.56 -22.90 -12.21
C LYS A 76 16.98 -21.53 -12.73
N PHE A 77 16.20 -20.93 -13.62
CA PHE A 77 16.42 -19.56 -14.06
C PHE A 77 16.38 -18.60 -12.86
N ALA A 78 15.28 -18.59 -12.10
CA ALA A 78 15.09 -17.70 -10.94
C ALA A 78 16.18 -17.90 -9.89
N SER A 79 16.62 -19.13 -9.65
CA SER A 79 17.74 -19.43 -8.74
C SER A 79 19.06 -18.84 -9.23
N THR A 80 19.34 -18.92 -10.54
CA THR A 80 20.54 -18.34 -11.14
C THR A 80 20.50 -16.82 -11.11
N ASP A 81 19.32 -16.26 -11.39
CA ASP A 81 19.08 -14.84 -11.50
C ASP A 81 19.18 -14.14 -10.14
N THR A 82 18.52 -14.69 -9.12
CA THR A 82 18.59 -14.19 -7.74
C THR A 82 19.87 -14.57 -7.00
N GLY A 83 20.51 -15.69 -7.39
CA GLY A 83 21.58 -16.32 -6.61
C GLY A 83 21.08 -17.08 -5.36
N LEU A 84 19.76 -17.21 -5.17
CA LEU A 84 19.19 -18.00 -4.09
C LEU A 84 19.20 -19.50 -4.44
N PRO A 85 19.63 -20.38 -3.52
CA PRO A 85 19.71 -21.81 -3.79
C PRO A 85 18.34 -22.47 -3.85
N ILE A 86 18.22 -23.53 -4.65
CA ILE A 86 17.10 -24.47 -4.60
C ILE A 86 17.40 -25.49 -3.50
N HIS A 87 16.65 -25.46 -2.40
CA HIS A 87 16.77 -26.42 -1.30
C HIS A 87 15.89 -27.65 -1.49
N HIS A 88 14.72 -27.48 -2.10
CA HIS A 88 13.79 -28.55 -2.43
C HIS A 88 12.87 -28.19 -3.59
N ASP A 89 12.26 -29.22 -4.18
CA ASP A 89 11.31 -29.06 -5.28
C ASP A 89 10.06 -28.30 -4.83
N VAL A 90 9.53 -27.45 -5.73
CA VAL A 90 8.30 -26.68 -5.50
C VAL A 90 7.09 -27.49 -5.98
N LYS A 91 6.08 -27.64 -5.11
CA LYS A 91 4.83 -28.32 -5.48
C LYS A 91 4.06 -27.51 -6.51
N ARG A 92 3.37 -28.18 -7.42
CA ARG A 92 2.64 -27.56 -8.53
C ARG A 92 1.17 -27.93 -8.41
N ARG A 93 0.29 -26.95 -8.55
CA ARG A 93 -1.15 -27.18 -8.61
C ARG A 93 -1.73 -26.40 -9.77
N LEU A 94 -2.58 -27.05 -10.55
CA LEU A 94 -3.44 -26.36 -11.51
C LEU A 94 -4.75 -26.02 -10.81
N THR A 95 -5.19 -24.75 -10.86
CA THR A 95 -6.41 -24.27 -10.22
C THR A 95 -7.36 -23.63 -11.23
N SER A 96 -8.64 -23.53 -10.85
CA SER A 96 -9.69 -22.89 -11.65
C SER A 96 -10.07 -21.53 -11.04
N ARG A 97 -10.70 -20.66 -11.84
CA ARG A 97 -11.13 -19.34 -11.36
C ARG A 97 -12.10 -19.46 -10.20
N ASP A 98 -13.03 -20.42 -10.27
CA ASP A 98 -13.99 -20.67 -9.20
C ASP A 98 -13.33 -21.13 -7.91
N GLU A 99 -12.27 -21.95 -7.98
CA GLU A 99 -11.49 -22.35 -6.81
C GLU A 99 -10.78 -21.15 -6.16
N VAL A 100 -10.19 -20.27 -6.97
CA VAL A 100 -9.54 -19.03 -6.51
C VAL A 100 -10.56 -18.11 -5.84
N VAL A 101 -11.71 -17.87 -6.49
CA VAL A 101 -12.78 -17.03 -5.94
C VAL A 101 -13.32 -17.61 -4.63
N ALA A 102 -13.58 -18.92 -4.58
CA ALA A 102 -14.06 -19.57 -3.37
C ALA A 102 -13.04 -19.48 -2.23
N TYR A 103 -11.75 -19.63 -2.54
CA TYR A 103 -10.67 -19.45 -1.57
C TYR A 103 -10.69 -18.02 -1.01
N ILE A 104 -10.73 -17.00 -1.88
CA ILE A 104 -10.73 -15.58 -1.47
C ILE A 104 -11.96 -15.27 -0.62
N GLN A 105 -13.15 -15.64 -1.09
CA GLN A 105 -14.42 -15.36 -0.40
C GLN A 105 -14.46 -15.98 0.99
N LYS A 106 -13.97 -17.22 1.12
CA LYS A 106 -13.90 -17.91 2.41
C LYS A 106 -13.05 -17.14 3.42
N HIS A 107 -11.88 -16.66 3.01
CA HIS A 107 -10.97 -15.92 3.91
C HIS A 107 -11.49 -14.51 4.22
N MET A 108 -12.15 -13.84 3.27
CA MET A 108 -12.76 -12.52 3.51
C MET A 108 -14.02 -12.59 4.37
N ALA A 109 -14.68 -13.74 4.48
CA ALA A 109 -15.86 -13.94 5.30
C ALA A 109 -15.53 -14.23 6.78
N GLU A 110 -14.26 -14.34 7.15
CA GLU A 110 -13.86 -14.52 8.55
C GLU A 110 -14.08 -13.23 9.36
N ASP A 111 -14.73 -13.35 10.52
CA ASP A 111 -15.28 -12.21 11.26
C ASP A 111 -14.25 -11.14 11.64
N GLU A 112 -13.04 -11.54 12.07
CA GLU A 112 -11.99 -10.59 12.48
C GLU A 112 -11.44 -9.80 11.29
N ASP A 113 -11.23 -10.48 10.17
CA ASP A 113 -10.72 -9.91 8.92
C ASP A 113 -11.73 -8.93 8.31
N ALA A 114 -13.01 -9.31 8.28
CA ALA A 114 -14.10 -8.45 7.84
C ALA A 114 -14.29 -7.23 8.76
N GLN A 115 -14.06 -7.36 10.07
CA GLN A 115 -14.09 -6.22 11.00
C GLN A 115 -12.92 -5.26 10.79
N ARG A 116 -11.69 -5.76 10.61
CA ARG A 116 -10.52 -4.92 10.29
C ARG A 116 -10.68 -4.19 8.97
N LEU A 117 -11.13 -4.88 7.93
CA LEU A 117 -11.36 -4.27 6.62
C LEU A 117 -12.36 -3.10 6.70
N ARG A 118 -13.45 -3.29 7.46
CA ARG A 118 -14.43 -2.21 7.70
C ARG A 118 -13.84 -1.03 8.47
N ARG A 119 -12.97 -1.28 9.45
CA ARG A 119 -12.29 -0.19 10.18
C ARG A 119 -11.34 0.58 9.27
N SER A 120 -10.52 -0.13 8.51
CA SER A 120 -9.61 0.41 7.49
C SER A 120 -10.36 1.29 6.50
N GLU A 121 -11.49 0.80 5.98
CA GLU A 121 -12.35 1.56 5.06
C GLU A 121 -12.85 2.87 5.69
N LEU A 122 -13.33 2.85 6.93
CA LEU A 122 -13.82 4.06 7.60
C LEU A 122 -12.70 5.05 7.91
N VAL A 123 -11.50 4.59 8.23
CA VAL A 123 -10.33 5.46 8.42
C VAL A 123 -9.91 6.09 7.09
N LEU A 124 -9.84 5.32 5.99
CA LEU A 124 -9.57 5.86 4.64
C LEU A 124 -10.58 6.92 4.23
N LYS A 125 -11.87 6.66 4.48
CA LYS A 125 -12.94 7.61 4.23
C LYS A 125 -12.78 8.86 5.08
N LYS A 126 -12.37 8.72 6.35
CA LYS A 126 -12.09 9.85 7.22
C LYS A 126 -10.99 10.71 6.65
N PHE A 127 -9.83 10.14 6.28
CA PHE A 127 -8.74 10.87 5.59
C PHE A 127 -9.12 11.40 4.20
N GLY A 128 -10.24 10.96 3.64
CA GLY A 128 -10.69 11.31 2.29
C GLY A 128 -10.04 10.50 1.18
N LEU A 129 -9.20 9.53 1.50
CA LEU A 129 -8.50 8.65 0.54
C LEU A 129 -9.45 7.67 -0.17
N LEU A 130 -10.63 7.44 0.41
CA LEU A 130 -11.75 6.76 -0.26
C LEU A 130 -12.98 7.66 -0.33
N PRO A 131 -13.79 7.57 -1.41
CA PRO A 131 -15.11 8.19 -1.44
C PRO A 131 -15.99 7.71 -0.28
N ARG A 132 -16.84 8.59 0.25
CA ARG A 132 -17.65 8.31 1.45
C ARG A 132 -18.62 7.14 1.28
N ASP A 133 -19.12 6.94 0.06
CA ASP A 133 -20.04 5.87 -0.34
C ASP A 133 -19.31 4.64 -0.92
N PHE A 134 -17.98 4.66 -1.00
CA PHE A 134 -17.20 3.55 -1.55
C PHE A 134 -17.38 2.27 -0.72
N ASN A 135 -17.50 1.12 -1.36
CA ASN A 135 -17.54 -0.17 -0.67
C ASN A 135 -16.23 -0.92 -0.94
N LEU A 136 -15.35 -0.96 0.07
CA LEU A 136 -14.03 -1.54 -0.10
C LEU A 136 -14.14 -3.05 -0.32
N GLN A 137 -14.88 -3.76 0.52
CA GLN A 137 -15.03 -5.21 0.41
C GLN A 137 -15.50 -5.67 -0.97
N THR A 138 -16.56 -5.06 -1.52
CA THR A 138 -17.08 -5.38 -2.84
C THR A 138 -16.05 -5.10 -3.94
N PHE A 139 -15.37 -3.94 -3.87
CA PHE A 139 -14.31 -3.60 -4.81
C PHE A 139 -13.18 -4.64 -4.78
N LEU A 140 -12.70 -4.99 -3.58
CA LEU A 140 -11.61 -5.94 -3.37
C LEU A 140 -11.93 -7.34 -3.92
N VAL A 141 -13.16 -7.83 -3.71
CA VAL A 141 -13.63 -9.09 -4.32
C VAL A 141 -13.65 -9.01 -5.84
N GLY A 142 -14.13 -7.89 -6.41
CA GLY A 142 -14.16 -7.67 -7.85
C GLY A 142 -12.75 -7.61 -8.46
N LEU A 143 -11.85 -6.87 -7.82
CA LEU A 143 -10.46 -6.72 -8.24
C LEU A 143 -9.73 -8.06 -8.30
N LEU A 144 -9.85 -8.87 -7.24
CA LEU A 144 -9.20 -10.19 -7.20
C LEU A 144 -9.79 -11.17 -8.23
N ARG A 145 -11.08 -11.03 -8.59
CA ARG A 145 -11.69 -11.81 -9.67
C ARG A 145 -11.12 -11.45 -11.04
N GLU A 146 -10.74 -10.20 -11.24
CA GLU A 146 -10.19 -9.69 -12.50
C GLU A 146 -8.69 -9.98 -12.65
N GLN A 147 -7.90 -9.92 -11.56
CA GLN A 147 -6.45 -9.73 -11.67
C GLN A 147 -5.57 -10.92 -11.29
N VAL A 148 -6.11 -12.05 -10.80
CA VAL A 148 -5.27 -13.20 -10.42
C VAL A 148 -4.63 -13.82 -11.67
N ALA A 149 -3.30 -13.73 -11.75
CA ALA A 149 -2.47 -14.26 -12.86
C ALA A 149 -1.71 -15.56 -12.48
N GLY A 150 -1.56 -15.82 -11.19
CA GLY A 150 -0.82 -16.92 -10.57
C GLY A 150 -0.58 -16.59 -9.10
N TYR A 151 -0.20 -17.57 -8.28
CA TYR A 151 0.26 -17.30 -6.91
C TYR A 151 1.05 -18.45 -6.28
N TYR A 152 2.03 -18.12 -5.45
CA TYR A 152 2.68 -19.02 -4.50
C TYR A 152 1.99 -18.99 -3.14
N ASP A 153 1.72 -20.16 -2.57
CA ASP A 153 1.18 -20.33 -1.22
C ASP A 153 2.28 -20.85 -0.27
N PRO A 154 2.77 -20.02 0.69
CA PRO A 154 3.81 -20.41 1.62
C PRO A 154 3.35 -21.44 2.65
N HIS A 155 2.05 -21.69 2.84
CA HIS A 155 1.57 -22.74 3.74
C HIS A 155 1.60 -24.11 3.08
N THR A 156 1.11 -24.21 1.84
CA THR A 156 1.11 -25.48 1.10
C THR A 156 2.44 -25.77 0.40
N LYS A 157 3.31 -24.74 0.29
CA LYS A 157 4.57 -24.74 -0.47
C LYS A 157 4.34 -25.05 -1.94
N ALA A 158 3.24 -24.53 -2.49
CA ALA A 158 2.79 -24.82 -3.84
C ALA A 158 2.66 -23.55 -4.68
N VAL A 159 3.11 -23.63 -5.92
CA VAL A 159 2.75 -22.66 -6.97
C VAL A 159 1.44 -23.09 -7.61
N ASN A 160 0.49 -22.15 -7.68
CA ASN A 160 -0.84 -22.35 -8.25
C ASN A 160 -0.89 -21.71 -9.64
N LEU A 161 -0.96 -22.58 -10.64
CA LEU A 161 -1.04 -22.28 -12.07
C LEU A 161 -2.49 -22.21 -12.50
N LEU A 162 -2.81 -21.35 -13.46
CA LEU A 162 -4.19 -21.06 -13.83
C LEU A 162 -4.58 -21.83 -15.08
N ASN A 163 -5.71 -22.55 -15.04
CA ASN A 163 -6.13 -23.36 -16.17
C ASN A 163 -6.80 -22.58 -17.31
N TRP A 164 -6.84 -21.25 -17.24
CA TRP A 164 -7.54 -20.38 -18.19
C TRP A 164 -6.66 -19.30 -18.82
N ILE A 165 -5.36 -19.30 -18.50
CA ILE A 165 -4.38 -18.39 -19.11
C ILE A 165 -3.49 -19.22 -20.04
N ASP A 166 -3.13 -18.66 -21.18
CA ASP A 166 -2.18 -19.27 -22.11
C ASP A 166 -0.84 -19.59 -21.41
N PRO A 167 -0.25 -20.79 -21.61
CA PRO A 167 0.99 -21.18 -20.94
C PRO A 167 2.15 -20.21 -21.14
N GLU A 168 2.36 -19.65 -22.34
CA GLU A 168 3.47 -18.73 -22.59
C GLU A 168 3.27 -17.40 -21.84
N GLN A 169 2.03 -16.95 -21.72
CA GLN A 169 1.70 -15.76 -20.91
C GLN A 169 1.92 -15.99 -19.41
N GLN A 170 1.81 -17.24 -18.94
CA GLN A 170 2.04 -17.59 -17.54
C GLN A 170 3.52 -17.70 -17.16
N LYS A 171 4.44 -17.96 -18.10
CA LYS A 171 5.85 -18.23 -17.76
C LYS A 171 6.56 -17.07 -17.03
N PRO A 172 6.42 -15.79 -17.44
CA PRO A 172 6.98 -14.67 -16.67
C PRO A 172 6.37 -14.55 -15.26
N VAL A 173 5.06 -14.77 -15.14
CA VAL A 173 4.38 -14.81 -13.84
C VAL A 173 4.91 -15.95 -12.99
N LEU A 174 5.14 -17.11 -13.58
CA LEU A 174 5.72 -18.27 -12.91
C LEU A 174 7.16 -17.99 -12.43
N ALA A 175 7.94 -17.20 -13.16
CA ALA A 175 9.26 -16.75 -12.70
C ALA A 175 9.18 -15.87 -11.45
N HIS A 176 8.19 -14.98 -11.39
CA HIS A 176 7.86 -14.21 -10.19
C HIS A 176 7.46 -15.13 -9.03
N GLU A 177 6.50 -16.02 -9.23
CA GLU A 177 6.01 -16.91 -8.16
C GLU A 177 7.09 -17.89 -7.64
N LEU A 178 7.95 -18.41 -8.51
CA LEU A 178 9.06 -19.27 -8.12
C LEU A 178 10.16 -18.51 -7.38
N THR A 179 10.26 -17.19 -7.58
CA THR A 179 11.13 -16.33 -6.76
C THR A 179 10.64 -16.30 -5.32
N HIS A 180 9.33 -16.22 -5.08
CA HIS A 180 8.78 -16.33 -3.73
C HIS A 180 9.04 -17.68 -3.08
N ALA A 181 8.97 -18.77 -3.87
CA ALA A 181 9.37 -20.07 -3.39
C ALA A 181 10.85 -20.07 -2.93
N LEU A 182 11.77 -19.52 -3.73
CA LEU A 182 13.19 -19.44 -3.37
C LEU A 182 13.46 -18.57 -2.13
N GLN A 183 12.78 -17.42 -2.03
CA GLN A 183 12.85 -16.55 -0.86
C GLN A 183 12.35 -17.27 0.40
N ASP A 184 11.24 -18.01 0.30
CA ASP A 184 10.69 -18.77 1.41
C ASP A 184 11.57 -19.95 1.82
N GLN A 185 12.15 -20.66 0.86
CA GLN A 185 13.13 -21.72 1.12
C GLN A 185 14.37 -21.18 1.85
N SER A 186 14.82 -19.97 1.52
CA SER A 186 16.06 -19.39 2.05
C SER A 186 15.87 -18.68 3.39
N PHE A 187 14.74 -18.01 3.60
CA PHE A 187 14.55 -17.09 4.74
C PHE A 187 13.31 -17.39 5.59
N GLY A 188 12.40 -18.26 5.13
CA GLY A 188 11.12 -18.52 5.78
C GLY A 188 10.26 -17.26 5.82
N LEU A 189 9.61 -16.93 4.70
CA LEU A 189 8.95 -15.64 4.48
C LEU A 189 7.92 -15.32 5.56
N GLU A 190 7.16 -16.32 6.01
CA GLU A 190 6.15 -16.11 7.05
C GLU A 190 6.76 -15.55 8.35
N LYS A 191 7.86 -16.15 8.81
CA LYS A 191 8.54 -15.71 10.04
C LYS A 191 9.23 -14.37 9.83
N TRP A 192 9.87 -14.20 8.67
CA TRP A 192 10.59 -12.97 8.34
C TRP A 192 9.65 -11.76 8.26
N MET A 193 8.49 -11.88 7.59
CA MET A 193 7.48 -10.83 7.54
C MET A 193 6.96 -10.45 8.93
N LYS A 194 6.73 -11.44 9.80
CA LYS A 194 6.21 -11.23 11.17
C LYS A 194 7.25 -10.74 12.17
N ALA A 195 8.54 -10.68 11.83
CA ALA A 195 9.58 -10.34 12.78
C ALA A 195 9.44 -8.89 13.27
N GLY A 196 9.17 -8.70 14.57
CA GLY A 196 8.94 -7.36 15.16
C GLY A 196 7.47 -6.90 15.10
N ALA A 197 6.55 -7.76 14.68
CA ALA A 197 5.13 -7.45 14.68
C ALA A 197 4.56 -7.44 16.13
N SER A 198 4.21 -6.26 16.67
CA SER A 198 3.32 -6.05 17.84
C SER A 198 1.79 -5.96 17.59
N ASP A 199 1.01 -6.84 18.19
CA ASP A 199 -0.44 -6.73 18.14
C ASP A 199 -0.99 -5.47 18.85
N LEU A 200 -1.60 -4.56 18.10
CA LEU A 200 -2.09 -3.28 18.63
C LEU A 200 -3.45 -3.37 19.34
N GLU A 201 -4.31 -4.36 19.03
CA GLU A 201 -5.70 -4.36 19.53
C GLU A 201 -5.81 -4.58 21.03
N ASP A 202 -4.87 -5.35 21.60
CA ASP A 202 -4.87 -5.65 23.04
C ASP A 202 -4.05 -4.62 23.84
N LYS A 203 -3.34 -3.72 23.15
CA LYS A 203 -2.48 -2.70 23.77
C LYS A 203 -3.23 -1.39 23.99
N LYS A 204 -3.51 -1.07 25.25
CA LYS A 204 -4.08 0.24 25.64
C LYS A 204 -3.14 1.41 25.37
N GLN A 205 -1.84 1.20 25.61
CA GLN A 205 -0.79 2.19 25.37
C GLN A 205 0.28 1.59 24.44
N PRO A 206 0.17 1.82 23.12
CA PRO A 206 1.17 1.36 22.17
C PRO A 206 2.46 2.19 22.26
N SER A 207 3.60 1.55 22.04
CA SER A 207 4.89 2.22 21.87
C SER A 207 5.09 2.71 20.43
N PRO A 208 6.04 3.62 20.15
CA PRO A 208 6.36 4.03 18.78
C PRO A 208 6.68 2.86 17.85
N ALA A 209 7.42 1.87 18.34
CA ALA A 209 7.74 0.66 17.57
C ALA A 209 6.50 -0.19 17.24
N ASP A 210 5.46 -0.14 18.09
CA ASP A 210 4.22 -0.86 17.83
C ASP A 210 3.45 -0.19 16.68
N ILE A 211 3.45 1.13 16.63
CA ILE A 211 2.80 1.93 15.56
C ILE A 211 3.55 1.79 14.23
N GLU A 212 4.89 1.83 14.26
CA GLU A 212 5.75 1.66 13.06
C GLU A 212 5.61 0.29 12.38
N SER A 213 4.94 -0.67 13.01
CA SER A 213 4.88 -2.03 12.51
C SER A 213 4.16 -2.19 11.16
N ASP A 214 3.22 -1.29 10.85
CA ASP A 214 2.57 -1.25 9.54
C ASP A 214 3.57 -0.83 8.45
N GLU A 215 4.32 0.25 8.69
CA GLU A 215 5.39 0.73 7.79
C GLU A 215 6.46 -0.34 7.54
N VAL A 216 6.86 -1.07 8.58
CA VAL A 216 7.81 -2.19 8.46
C VAL A 216 7.25 -3.30 7.58
N PHE A 217 5.96 -3.61 7.71
CA PHE A 217 5.31 -4.64 6.89
C PHE A 217 5.29 -4.24 5.40
N ALA A 218 4.87 -3.01 5.08
CA ALA A 218 4.86 -2.52 3.69
C ALA A 218 6.27 -2.50 3.08
N ALA A 219 7.25 -2.03 3.86
CA ALA A 219 8.63 -1.98 3.40
C ALA A 219 9.17 -3.37 3.06
N ARG A 220 8.87 -4.36 3.90
CA ARG A 220 9.27 -5.75 3.66
C ARG A 220 8.55 -6.40 2.49
N GLN A 221 7.26 -6.13 2.34
CA GLN A 221 6.49 -6.62 1.20
C GLN A 221 7.08 -6.07 -0.11
N ALA A 222 7.41 -4.78 -0.16
CA ALA A 222 8.04 -4.17 -1.34
C ALA A 222 9.41 -4.79 -1.68
N VAL A 223 10.19 -5.24 -0.69
CA VAL A 223 11.43 -6.01 -0.95
C VAL A 223 11.13 -7.34 -1.64
N ILE A 224 10.18 -8.11 -1.09
CA ILE A 224 9.81 -9.43 -1.61
C ILE A 224 9.30 -9.31 -3.05
N GLU A 225 8.35 -8.38 -3.28
CA GLU A 225 7.75 -8.14 -4.59
C GLU A 225 8.72 -7.53 -5.58
N GLY A 226 9.58 -6.60 -5.14
CA GLY A 226 10.60 -5.96 -5.95
C GLY A 226 11.58 -6.97 -6.56
N GLN A 227 12.09 -7.88 -5.74
CA GLN A 227 12.95 -8.99 -6.19
C GLN A 227 12.27 -9.88 -7.22
N ALA A 228 11.03 -10.29 -6.96
CA ALA A 228 10.29 -11.13 -7.88
C ALA A 228 9.92 -10.39 -9.18
N MET A 229 9.74 -9.07 -9.11
CA MET A 229 9.55 -8.21 -10.28
C MET A 229 10.80 -8.10 -11.15
N VAL A 230 12.00 -8.01 -10.55
CA VAL A 230 13.26 -8.07 -11.31
C VAL A 230 13.33 -9.39 -12.08
N VAL A 231 13.11 -10.52 -11.41
CA VAL A 231 13.19 -11.86 -12.04
C VAL A 231 12.16 -12.01 -13.16
N LEU A 232 10.94 -11.49 -12.99
CA LEU A 232 9.91 -11.47 -14.03
C LEU A 232 10.41 -10.75 -15.29
N ILE A 233 11.03 -9.58 -15.11
CA ILE A 233 11.53 -8.74 -16.20
C ILE A 233 12.73 -9.42 -16.87
N ASP A 234 13.68 -9.92 -16.09
CA ASP A 234 14.86 -10.61 -16.61
C ASP A 234 14.48 -11.87 -17.37
N TYR A 235 13.50 -12.64 -16.88
CA TYR A 235 12.96 -13.78 -17.60
C TYR A 235 12.33 -13.37 -18.93
N SER A 236 11.55 -12.29 -18.95
CA SER A 236 10.89 -11.78 -20.16
C SER A 236 11.89 -11.26 -21.20
N LEU A 237 13.04 -10.77 -20.76
CA LEU A 237 14.09 -10.19 -21.61
C LEU A 237 15.14 -11.20 -22.06
N ALA A 238 15.27 -12.33 -21.36
CA ALA A 238 16.26 -13.37 -21.63
C ALA A 238 16.31 -13.83 -23.11
N PRO A 239 15.18 -14.03 -23.82
CA PRO A 239 15.21 -14.41 -25.25
C PRO A 239 15.90 -13.38 -26.17
N THR A 240 15.99 -12.13 -25.73
CA THR A 240 16.67 -11.04 -26.47
C THR A 240 18.11 -10.82 -26.01
N GLY A 241 18.60 -11.62 -25.05
CA GLY A 241 19.92 -11.46 -24.45
C GLY A 241 20.06 -10.20 -23.60
N LYS A 242 18.94 -9.65 -23.10
CA LYS A 242 18.88 -8.45 -22.25
C LYS A 242 18.45 -8.79 -20.83
N SER A 243 18.69 -7.84 -19.93
CA SER A 243 18.22 -7.81 -18.55
C SER A 243 17.64 -6.44 -18.19
N LEU A 244 17.05 -6.32 -17.01
CA LEU A 244 16.65 -5.08 -16.37
C LEU A 244 17.83 -4.11 -16.27
N ALA A 245 19.01 -4.60 -15.91
CA ALA A 245 20.22 -3.78 -15.76
C ALA A 245 20.59 -3.06 -17.08
N ASP A 246 20.30 -3.67 -18.22
CA ASP A 246 20.61 -3.14 -19.55
C ASP A 246 19.42 -2.43 -20.22
N SER A 247 18.25 -2.38 -19.57
CA SER A 247 16.97 -1.95 -20.18
C SER A 247 16.13 -0.98 -19.33
N PRO A 248 16.69 0.13 -18.82
CA PRO A 248 15.97 1.03 -17.90
C PRO A 248 14.70 1.67 -18.51
N GLN A 249 14.66 1.89 -19.83
CA GLN A 249 13.47 2.45 -20.48
C GLN A 249 12.29 1.49 -20.47
N MET A 250 12.55 0.17 -20.47
CA MET A 250 11.50 -0.84 -20.39
C MET A 250 10.88 -0.91 -18.99
N VAL A 251 11.68 -0.71 -17.95
CA VAL A 251 11.22 -0.62 -16.56
C VAL A 251 10.23 0.53 -16.39
N GLU A 252 10.55 1.72 -16.91
CA GLU A 252 9.65 2.87 -16.83
C GLU A 252 8.33 2.64 -17.58
N ALA A 253 8.38 2.04 -18.77
CA ALA A 253 7.18 1.70 -19.54
C ALA A 253 6.29 0.67 -18.80
N LEU A 254 6.91 -0.32 -18.16
CA LEU A 254 6.25 -1.34 -17.36
C LEU A 254 5.52 -0.73 -16.16
N LYS A 255 6.21 0.13 -15.41
CA LYS A 255 5.65 0.85 -14.24
C LYS A 255 4.49 1.74 -14.63
N ALA A 256 4.58 2.44 -15.76
CA ALA A 256 3.48 3.23 -16.29
C ALA A 256 2.28 2.33 -16.65
N GLY A 257 2.52 1.17 -17.27
CA GLY A 257 1.49 0.18 -17.56
C GLY A 257 0.75 -0.33 -16.32
N MET A 258 1.47 -0.57 -15.22
CA MET A 258 0.88 -1.04 -13.96
C MET A 258 -0.16 -0.07 -13.36
N LEU A 259 0.02 1.25 -13.48
CA LEU A 259 -0.95 2.23 -12.96
C LEU A 259 -2.20 2.38 -13.83
N VAL A 260 -2.06 2.11 -15.13
CA VAL A 260 -3.15 2.21 -16.09
C VAL A 260 -3.97 0.93 -16.10
N GLY A 261 -3.31 -0.22 -15.91
CA GLY A 261 -3.92 -1.54 -16.08
C GLY A 261 -4.17 -1.89 -17.55
N THR A 262 -4.69 -3.09 -17.78
CA THR A 262 -5.06 -3.57 -19.12
C THR A 262 -6.53 -3.25 -19.43
N ALA A 263 -6.95 -3.42 -20.69
CA ALA A 263 -8.36 -3.26 -21.09
C ALA A 263 -9.31 -4.16 -20.29
N ASP A 264 -8.82 -5.31 -19.81
CA ASP A 264 -9.60 -6.30 -19.05
C ASP A 264 -9.63 -6.01 -17.53
N SER A 265 -8.91 -4.98 -17.06
CA SER A 265 -8.81 -4.59 -15.65
C SER A 265 -9.80 -3.48 -15.27
N VAL A 266 -11.09 -3.70 -15.53
CA VAL A 266 -12.14 -2.67 -15.39
C VAL A 266 -12.32 -2.18 -13.96
N GLN A 267 -12.31 -3.07 -12.95
CA GLN A 267 -12.33 -2.65 -11.54
C GLN A 267 -11.13 -1.76 -11.23
N PHE A 268 -9.93 -2.19 -11.62
CA PHE A 268 -8.70 -1.44 -11.33
C PHE A 268 -8.71 -0.06 -11.99
N GLN A 269 -9.11 0.04 -13.26
CA GLN A 269 -9.21 1.33 -13.96
C GLN A 269 -10.18 2.31 -13.30
N ASN A 270 -11.26 1.81 -12.70
CA ASN A 270 -12.26 2.61 -12.00
C ASN A 270 -11.96 2.82 -10.51
N ALA A 271 -10.87 2.23 -10.00
CA ALA A 271 -10.51 2.34 -8.61
C ALA A 271 -10.14 3.80 -8.23
N PRO A 272 -10.47 4.26 -7.00
CA PRO A 272 -9.92 5.48 -6.44
C PRO A 272 -8.39 5.49 -6.51
N ILE A 273 -7.78 6.67 -6.67
CA ILE A 273 -6.33 6.84 -6.80
C ILE A 273 -5.57 6.11 -5.69
N TYR A 274 -6.07 6.20 -4.45
CA TYR A 274 -5.49 5.52 -3.31
C TYR A 274 -5.38 4.01 -3.52
N LEU A 275 -6.43 3.36 -4.01
CA LEU A 275 -6.40 1.92 -4.23
C LEU A 275 -5.48 1.54 -5.38
N LYS A 276 -5.41 2.33 -6.46
CA LYS A 276 -4.47 2.09 -7.56
C LYS A 276 -3.03 2.12 -7.08
N GLU A 277 -2.67 3.16 -6.34
CA GLU A 277 -1.32 3.32 -5.78
C GLU A 277 -1.03 2.24 -4.75
N ALA A 278 -1.96 1.94 -3.83
CA ALA A 278 -1.74 0.98 -2.76
C ALA A 278 -1.52 -0.44 -3.29
N VAL A 279 -2.38 -0.92 -4.21
CA VAL A 279 -2.26 -2.31 -4.72
C VAL A 279 -1.03 -2.50 -5.62
N THR A 280 -0.48 -1.42 -6.17
CA THR A 280 0.72 -1.48 -7.02
C THR A 280 2.01 -1.05 -6.32
N PHE A 281 1.93 -0.54 -5.09
CA PHE A 281 3.06 0.02 -4.34
C PHE A 281 4.25 -0.95 -4.27
N ALA A 282 4.02 -2.16 -3.76
CA ALA A 282 5.07 -3.14 -3.52
C ALA A 282 5.76 -3.58 -4.82
N TYR A 283 5.03 -3.61 -5.94
CA TYR A 283 5.59 -3.95 -7.25
C TYR A 283 6.38 -2.78 -7.86
N ARG A 284 5.82 -1.57 -7.87
CA ARG A 284 6.42 -0.40 -8.52
C ARG A 284 7.61 0.14 -7.76
N TYR A 285 7.40 0.50 -6.50
CA TYR A 285 8.46 1.07 -5.68
C TYR A 285 9.43 -0.01 -5.18
N GLY A 286 8.96 -1.25 -5.00
CA GLY A 286 9.86 -2.39 -4.74
C GLY A 286 10.81 -2.66 -5.90
N LEU A 287 10.32 -2.58 -7.15
CA LEU A 287 11.18 -2.72 -8.33
C LEU A 287 12.24 -1.62 -8.41
N ASP A 288 11.86 -0.37 -8.14
CA ASP A 288 12.81 0.76 -8.11
C ASP A 288 13.87 0.57 -7.01
N PHE A 289 13.42 0.15 -5.82
CA PHE A 289 14.31 -0.14 -4.70
C PHE A 289 15.31 -1.25 -5.04
N GLU A 290 14.83 -2.38 -5.56
CA GLU A 290 15.69 -3.52 -5.89
C GLU A 290 16.66 -3.18 -7.04
N ALA A 291 16.18 -2.47 -8.07
CA ALA A 291 17.03 -2.01 -9.18
C ALA A 291 18.17 -1.10 -8.70
N GLU A 292 17.90 -0.19 -7.75
CA GLU A 292 18.94 0.66 -7.16
C GLU A 292 19.94 -0.15 -6.33
N LEU A 293 19.47 -1.15 -5.56
CA LEU A 293 20.36 -2.04 -4.80
C LEU A 293 21.25 -2.88 -5.73
N LEU A 294 20.71 -3.39 -6.85
CA LEU A 294 21.49 -4.09 -7.87
C LEU A 294 22.56 -3.19 -8.48
N SER A 295 22.18 -1.96 -8.86
CA SER A 295 23.07 -0.97 -9.46
C SER A 295 24.22 -0.59 -8.52
N LYS A 296 23.94 -0.38 -7.22
CA LYS A 296 24.94 0.11 -6.25
C LYS A 296 25.70 -0.97 -5.50
N GLY A 297 25.11 -2.15 -5.33
CA GLY A 297 25.64 -3.20 -4.45
C GLY A 297 25.71 -4.60 -5.07
N GLY A 298 25.24 -4.75 -6.30
CA GLY A 298 25.20 -6.03 -7.00
C GLY A 298 24.23 -7.04 -6.39
N LYS A 299 24.18 -8.21 -7.03
CA LYS A 299 23.23 -9.31 -6.74
C LYS A 299 23.20 -9.72 -5.27
N ALA A 300 24.37 -9.84 -4.63
CA ALA A 300 24.45 -10.28 -3.23
C ALA A 300 23.78 -9.31 -2.26
N LYS A 301 23.88 -7.99 -2.50
CA LYS A 301 23.24 -6.97 -1.66
C LYS A 301 21.73 -6.92 -1.91
N ALA A 302 21.34 -6.95 -3.18
CA ALA A 302 19.96 -6.78 -3.61
C ALA A 302 19.10 -7.98 -3.17
N PHE A 303 19.56 -9.21 -3.42
CA PHE A 303 18.79 -10.40 -3.06
C PHE A 303 18.99 -10.84 -1.60
N ALA A 304 20.06 -11.56 -1.28
CA ALA A 304 20.22 -12.14 0.06
C ALA A 304 20.53 -11.10 1.16
N GLY A 305 21.23 -10.02 0.81
CA GLY A 305 21.72 -9.01 1.75
C GLY A 305 20.60 -8.25 2.47
N VAL A 306 19.56 -7.84 1.74
CA VAL A 306 18.45 -7.05 2.29
C VAL A 306 17.66 -7.81 3.37
N PHE A 307 17.57 -9.15 3.30
CA PHE A 307 16.88 -9.94 4.33
C PHE A 307 17.54 -9.84 5.71
N SER A 308 18.86 -9.58 5.75
CA SER A 308 19.61 -9.43 7.01
C SER A 308 19.46 -8.03 7.61
N ASN A 309 19.15 -7.03 6.80
CA ASN A 309 18.92 -5.65 7.23
C ASN A 309 17.75 -5.05 6.43
N PRO A 310 16.49 -5.44 6.72
CA PRO A 310 15.35 -4.99 5.93
C PRO A 310 15.08 -3.49 6.10
N PRO A 311 14.52 -2.82 5.08
CA PRO A 311 13.96 -1.49 5.25
C PRO A 311 12.81 -1.51 6.26
N ARG A 312 12.58 -0.37 6.91
CA ARG A 312 11.63 -0.22 8.01
C ARG A 312 10.50 0.77 7.73
N SER A 313 10.54 1.46 6.59
CA SER A 313 9.53 2.44 6.20
C SER A 313 9.32 2.50 4.70
N THR A 314 8.14 2.96 4.29
CA THR A 314 7.82 3.25 2.89
C THR A 314 8.77 4.28 2.30
N ARG A 315 9.27 5.24 3.09
CA ARG A 315 10.37 6.14 2.71
C ARG A 315 11.60 5.40 2.21
N GLN A 316 12.06 4.39 2.94
CA GLN A 316 13.27 3.65 2.54
C GLN A 316 13.09 2.89 1.22
N ILE A 317 11.85 2.57 0.87
CA ILE A 317 11.49 1.96 -0.41
C ILE A 317 11.37 3.01 -1.51
N MET A 318 10.64 4.10 -1.27
CA MET A 318 10.41 5.18 -2.24
C MET A 318 11.67 6.01 -2.52
N GLU A 319 12.57 6.10 -1.54
CA GLU A 319 13.84 6.84 -1.58
C GLU A 319 15.00 5.91 -1.19
N PRO A 320 15.44 4.99 -2.08
CA PRO A 320 16.39 3.93 -1.71
C PRO A 320 17.75 4.44 -1.17
N GLN A 321 18.13 5.69 -1.47
CA GLN A 321 19.34 6.31 -0.89
C GLN A 321 19.25 6.46 0.64
N THR A 322 18.05 6.65 1.19
CA THR A 322 17.84 6.72 2.64
C THR A 322 18.12 5.38 3.30
N TYR A 323 17.77 4.27 2.65
CA TYR A 323 18.17 2.92 3.08
C TYR A 323 19.68 2.70 2.94
N LEU A 324 20.25 3.02 1.78
CA LEU A 324 21.66 2.78 1.48
C LEU A 324 22.62 3.58 2.36
N SER A 325 22.23 4.78 2.77
CA SER A 325 22.99 5.63 3.70
C SER A 325 22.81 5.22 5.17
N GLY A 326 21.83 4.37 5.48
CA GLY A 326 21.48 4.00 6.84
C GLY A 326 20.75 5.10 7.62
N GLU A 327 20.02 5.98 6.92
CA GLU A 327 19.19 7.03 7.54
C GLU A 327 18.25 6.41 8.59
N ARG A 328 18.18 7.05 9.76
CA ARG A 328 17.25 6.69 10.82
C ARG A 328 16.38 7.89 11.16
N ILE A 329 15.07 7.71 11.03
CA ILE A 329 14.08 8.66 11.51
C ILE A 329 13.91 8.47 13.01
N ALA A 330 13.92 9.57 13.75
CA ALA A 330 13.64 9.56 15.19
C ALA A 330 12.17 9.16 15.44
N PRO A 331 11.88 8.26 16.40
CA PRO A 331 10.52 7.88 16.71
C PRO A 331 9.60 9.08 17.00
N MET A 332 8.33 8.93 16.65
CA MET A 332 7.31 9.93 16.97
C MET A 332 7.00 9.90 18.47
N ARG A 333 6.79 11.07 19.06
CA ARG A 333 6.24 11.18 20.41
C ARG A 333 4.76 10.81 20.35
N LEU A 334 4.31 9.99 21.30
CA LEU A 334 2.92 9.56 21.40
C LEU A 334 2.29 10.14 22.66
N PRO A 335 1.02 10.57 22.61
CA PRO A 335 0.28 10.96 23.80
C PRO A 335 -0.06 9.73 24.67
N ASP A 336 -0.45 9.96 25.92
CA ASP A 336 -1.08 8.94 26.76
C ASP A 336 -2.51 8.66 26.27
N PHE A 337 -2.63 7.83 25.24
CA PHE A 337 -3.91 7.47 24.64
C PHE A 337 -4.90 6.88 25.66
N ALA A 338 -4.42 6.15 26.67
CA ALA A 338 -5.31 5.57 27.68
C ALA A 338 -5.92 6.64 28.60
N HIS A 339 -5.14 7.67 28.94
CA HIS A 339 -5.58 8.81 29.74
C HIS A 339 -6.40 9.82 28.94
N ASP A 340 -5.86 10.28 27.81
CA ASP A 340 -6.40 11.41 27.04
C ASP A 340 -7.69 11.03 26.31
N PHE A 341 -7.76 9.79 25.81
CA PHE A 341 -8.96 9.25 25.14
C PHE A 341 -9.86 8.45 26.09
N LYS A 342 -9.83 8.70 27.40
CA LYS A 342 -10.65 7.96 28.39
C LYS A 342 -12.16 8.01 28.12
N ASN A 343 -12.65 9.04 27.42
CA ASN A 343 -14.06 9.21 27.04
C ASN A 343 -14.37 8.66 25.65
N TYR A 344 -13.39 8.03 25.00
CA TYR A 344 -13.52 7.44 23.68
C TYR A 344 -13.28 5.93 23.73
N ASP A 345 -13.95 5.20 22.86
CA ASP A 345 -13.62 3.84 22.50
C ASP A 345 -12.68 3.88 21.30
N ARG A 346 -11.48 3.31 21.45
CA ARG A 346 -10.51 3.21 20.36
C ARG A 346 -11.14 2.45 19.20
N PHE A 347 -11.10 3.07 18.02
CA PHE A 347 -11.54 2.46 16.79
C PHE A 347 -10.35 1.79 16.10
N ASP A 348 -9.29 2.55 15.86
CA ASP A 348 -8.09 2.10 15.16
C ASP A 348 -6.87 2.97 15.46
N ILE A 349 -5.66 2.47 15.20
CA ILE A 349 -4.41 3.21 15.37
C ILE A 349 -3.35 2.61 14.44
N GLY A 350 -2.54 3.45 13.80
CA GLY A 350 -1.49 2.99 12.89
C GLY A 350 -0.52 4.09 12.49
N ALA A 351 0.52 3.70 11.76
CA ALA A 351 1.43 4.64 11.13
C ALA A 351 0.78 5.28 9.89
N ILE A 352 1.26 6.47 9.52
CA ILE A 352 1.01 7.11 8.23
C ILE A 352 2.38 7.39 7.62
N GLY A 353 2.73 6.61 6.59
CA GLY A 353 4.03 6.63 5.92
C GLY A 353 4.20 7.74 4.90
N GLU A 354 5.39 7.78 4.30
CA GLU A 354 5.68 8.65 3.15
C GLU A 354 4.77 8.34 1.96
N PHE A 355 4.45 7.06 1.75
CA PHE A 355 3.50 6.62 0.73
C PHE A 355 2.11 7.22 0.92
N ASP A 356 1.53 7.08 2.12
CA ASP A 356 0.17 7.57 2.42
C ASP A 356 0.08 9.09 2.22
N VAL A 357 1.11 9.80 2.66
CA VAL A 357 1.23 11.26 2.50
C VAL A 357 1.37 11.65 1.03
N ALA A 358 2.20 10.94 0.25
CA ALA A 358 2.34 11.19 -1.18
C ALA A 358 0.99 11.07 -1.91
N VAL A 359 0.22 10.03 -1.62
CA VAL A 359 -1.10 9.81 -2.24
C VAL A 359 -2.13 10.84 -1.78
N LEU A 360 -2.11 11.23 -0.50
CA LEU A 360 -2.94 12.32 0.01
C LEU A 360 -2.64 13.63 -0.73
N ILE A 361 -1.36 13.97 -0.91
CA ILE A 361 -0.95 15.19 -1.62
C ILE A 361 -1.31 15.10 -3.10
N ASP A 362 -1.11 13.95 -3.76
CA ASP A 362 -1.52 13.72 -5.15
C ASP A 362 -3.00 14.02 -5.34
N GLN A 363 -3.84 13.50 -4.44
CA GLN A 363 -5.28 13.64 -4.53
C GLN A 363 -5.75 15.09 -4.35
N TYR A 364 -5.12 15.85 -3.47
CA TYR A 364 -5.62 17.17 -3.08
C TYR A 364 -4.86 18.36 -3.69
N ALA A 365 -3.59 18.19 -4.01
CA ALA A 365 -2.69 19.22 -4.53
C ALA A 365 -1.94 18.82 -5.83
N GLY A 366 -2.04 17.57 -6.26
CA GLY A 366 -1.49 17.07 -7.52
C GLY A 366 -0.05 16.58 -7.42
N VAL A 367 0.35 15.81 -8.45
CA VAL A 367 1.62 15.05 -8.50
C VAL A 367 2.86 15.94 -8.37
N ASP A 368 2.84 17.14 -8.95
CA ASP A 368 3.98 18.07 -8.87
C ASP A 368 4.21 18.63 -7.47
N MET A 369 3.13 18.82 -6.69
CA MET A 369 3.25 19.20 -5.28
C MET A 369 3.75 18.00 -4.47
N SER A 370 3.17 16.83 -4.70
CA SER A 370 3.52 15.59 -4.00
C SER A 370 5.01 15.28 -4.11
N LYS A 371 5.55 15.20 -5.32
CA LYS A 371 6.98 14.93 -5.57
C LYS A 371 7.94 15.92 -4.91
N ARG A 372 7.50 17.16 -4.68
CA ARG A 372 8.31 18.16 -3.98
C ARG A 372 8.21 18.05 -2.46
N LEU A 373 7.13 17.49 -1.94
CA LEU A 373 6.80 17.57 -0.51
C LEU A 373 6.98 16.23 0.21
N TYR A 374 6.50 15.10 -0.33
CA TYR A 374 6.60 13.81 0.36
C TYR A 374 8.05 13.40 0.74
N PRO A 375 9.12 13.75 -0.02
CA PRO A 375 10.49 13.40 0.38
C PRO A 375 10.96 14.09 1.68
N HIS A 376 10.20 15.07 2.15
CA HIS A 376 10.44 15.78 3.40
C HIS A 376 9.72 15.16 4.61
N TRP A 377 8.96 14.09 4.43
CA TRP A 377 8.31 13.36 5.53
C TRP A 377 9.32 12.74 6.51
N ARG A 378 9.05 12.82 7.81
CA ARG A 378 9.93 12.36 8.90
C ARG A 378 9.18 11.61 10.00
N GLY A 379 8.00 11.06 9.69
CA GLY A 379 7.20 10.28 10.64
C GLY A 379 5.74 10.72 10.64
N GLY A 380 4.85 9.78 10.90
CA GLY A 380 3.43 10.04 11.01
C GLY A 380 2.67 8.90 11.68
N TYR A 381 1.64 9.24 12.43
CA TYR A 381 0.72 8.28 13.03
C TYR A 381 -0.68 8.86 13.13
N TYR A 382 -1.67 7.98 13.25
CA TYR A 382 -3.03 8.37 13.54
C TYR A 382 -3.63 7.56 14.68
N TYR A 383 -4.63 8.13 15.34
CA TYR A 383 -5.49 7.47 16.31
C TYR A 383 -6.94 7.80 15.97
N ALA A 384 -7.73 6.78 15.65
CA ALA A 384 -9.14 6.90 15.35
C ALA A 384 -9.98 6.38 16.51
N ALA A 385 -11.05 7.08 16.87
CA ALA A 385 -11.88 6.70 18.01
C ALA A 385 -13.32 7.19 17.88
N ARG A 386 -14.22 6.66 18.70
CA ARG A 386 -15.60 7.16 18.84
C ARG A 386 -15.89 7.52 20.29
N PRO A 387 -16.70 8.56 20.56
CA PRO A 387 -17.16 8.84 21.91
C PRO A 387 -17.82 7.61 22.55
N LYS A 388 -17.52 7.36 23.83
CA LYS A 388 -18.11 6.25 24.57
C LYS A 388 -19.63 6.37 24.64
N GLY A 389 -20.30 5.25 24.37
CA GLY A 389 -21.76 5.18 24.43
C GLY A 389 -22.48 5.79 23.22
N ASP A 390 -21.76 6.31 22.21
CA ASP A 390 -22.34 6.79 20.96
C ASP A 390 -21.65 6.15 19.74
N ALA A 391 -22.13 4.97 19.35
CA ALA A 391 -21.66 4.28 18.16
C ALA A 391 -22.05 4.98 16.84
N SER A 392 -22.97 5.94 16.90
CA SER A 392 -23.47 6.70 15.75
C SER A 392 -22.74 8.03 15.51
N ALA A 393 -21.96 8.48 16.49
CA ALA A 393 -21.09 9.63 16.37
C ALA A 393 -20.12 9.51 15.19
N ALA A 394 -19.75 10.67 14.63
CA ALA A 394 -18.71 10.74 13.62
C ALA A 394 -17.41 10.12 14.16
N LEU A 395 -16.66 9.45 13.27
CA LEU A 395 -15.35 8.94 13.62
C LEU A 395 -14.42 10.11 13.92
N ALA A 396 -13.86 10.13 15.13
CA ALA A 396 -12.85 11.09 15.52
C ALA A 396 -11.47 10.62 15.08
N LEU A 397 -10.60 11.57 14.73
CA LEU A 397 -9.26 11.31 14.21
C LEU A 397 -8.27 12.29 14.83
N LEU A 398 -7.23 11.76 15.48
CA LEU A 398 -5.97 12.46 15.69
C LEU A 398 -4.99 11.98 14.62
N TYR A 399 -4.35 12.90 13.91
CA TYR A 399 -3.27 12.62 12.97
C TYR A 399 -2.10 13.55 13.25
N VAL A 400 -0.91 13.00 13.40
CA VAL A 400 0.31 13.77 13.67
C VAL A 400 1.36 13.39 12.65
N SER A 401 2.03 14.40 12.08
CA SER A 401 3.13 14.21 11.13
C SER A 401 4.32 15.12 11.45
N ARG A 402 5.53 14.62 11.21
CA ARG A 402 6.79 15.37 11.31
C ARG A 402 7.42 15.52 9.94
N TRP A 403 8.04 16.65 9.70
CA TRP A 403 8.62 17.06 8.43
C TRP A 403 10.10 17.41 8.60
N SER A 404 10.81 17.62 7.50
CA SER A 404 12.25 17.93 7.55
C SER A 404 12.56 19.30 8.16
N ASN A 405 11.58 20.21 8.14
CA ASN A 405 11.64 21.55 8.72
C ASN A 405 10.20 22.14 8.80
N GLY A 406 10.07 23.33 9.39
CA GLY A 406 8.76 23.97 9.56
C GLY A 406 8.10 24.45 8.27
N GLU A 407 8.86 24.93 7.30
CA GLU A 407 8.32 25.32 5.99
C GLU A 407 7.56 24.15 5.32
N LYS A 408 8.11 22.93 5.39
CA LYS A 408 7.45 21.74 4.84
C LYS A 408 6.25 21.29 5.67
N ALA A 409 6.27 21.50 6.99
CA ALA A 409 5.11 21.27 7.83
C ALA A 409 3.96 22.23 7.47
N GLU A 410 4.26 23.51 7.25
CA GLU A 410 3.30 24.52 6.82
C GLU A 410 2.71 24.22 5.43
N GLU A 411 3.56 23.84 4.46
CA GLU A 411 3.11 23.42 3.12
C GLU A 411 2.14 22.23 3.19
N PHE A 412 2.44 21.22 4.02
CA PHE A 412 1.54 20.09 4.19
C PHE A 412 0.24 20.47 4.90
N ALA A 413 0.31 21.30 5.95
CA ALA A 413 -0.88 21.79 6.64
C ALA A 413 -1.81 22.52 5.68
N ASP A 414 -1.28 23.32 4.74
CA ASP A 414 -2.06 24.00 3.71
C ASP A 414 -2.75 22.99 2.76
N VAL A 415 -2.04 21.95 2.33
CA VAL A 415 -2.65 20.85 1.55
C VAL A 415 -3.79 20.19 2.34
N TYR A 416 -3.57 19.89 3.62
CA TYR A 416 -4.56 19.27 4.48
C TYR A 416 -5.79 20.17 4.68
N ALA A 417 -5.59 21.45 4.99
CA ALA A 417 -6.67 22.42 5.17
C ALA A 417 -7.51 22.58 3.90
N LYS A 418 -6.86 22.68 2.72
CA LYS A 418 -7.54 22.73 1.42
C LYS A 418 -8.31 21.45 1.13
N SER A 419 -7.83 20.29 1.60
CA SER A 419 -8.54 19.02 1.46
C SER A 419 -9.91 19.02 2.16
N LEU A 420 -10.06 19.75 3.28
CA LEU A 420 -11.30 19.78 4.07
C LEU A 420 -12.49 20.24 3.23
N MET A 421 -12.29 21.23 2.35
CA MET A 421 -13.33 21.76 1.47
C MET A 421 -13.81 20.75 0.42
N LYS A 422 -12.99 19.75 0.09
CA LYS A 422 -13.35 18.66 -0.83
C LYS A 422 -13.88 17.43 -0.10
N ARG A 423 -13.43 17.22 1.14
CA ARG A 423 -13.81 16.08 2.00
C ARG A 423 -15.18 16.28 2.62
N TYR A 424 -15.48 17.48 3.11
CA TYR A 424 -16.69 17.79 3.86
C TYR A 424 -17.71 18.57 3.03
N LYS A 425 -19.01 18.31 3.23
CA LYS A 425 -20.11 19.05 2.56
C LYS A 425 -20.16 20.49 3.03
N ARG A 426 -19.83 20.72 4.30
CA ARG A 426 -19.73 22.02 4.94
C ARG A 426 -18.39 22.06 5.63
N ALA A 427 -17.54 23.00 5.25
CA ALA A 427 -16.30 23.31 5.97
C ALA A 427 -16.15 24.82 5.98
N ARG A 428 -15.95 25.40 7.17
CA ARG A 428 -15.76 26.86 7.33
C ARG A 428 -14.68 27.12 8.36
N LYS A 429 -13.67 27.89 7.97
CA LYS A 429 -12.61 28.38 8.87
C LYS A 429 -13.25 29.30 9.92
N VAL A 430 -12.93 29.06 11.18
CA VAL A 430 -13.28 29.94 12.30
C VAL A 430 -12.27 31.08 12.29
N LEU A 431 -12.76 32.31 12.11
CA LEU A 431 -11.92 33.50 12.20
C LEU A 431 -11.67 33.79 13.68
N GLN A 432 -10.41 33.86 14.10
CA GLN A 432 -10.07 34.36 15.44
C GLN A 432 -10.45 35.84 15.52
N SER A 433 -11.21 36.22 16.55
CA SER A 433 -11.80 37.55 16.69
C SER A 433 -10.81 38.68 17.00
N ASP A 434 -9.53 38.36 17.23
CA ASP A 434 -8.53 39.31 17.76
C ASP A 434 -7.39 39.67 16.79
N ALA A 435 -7.39 39.12 15.57
CA ALA A 435 -6.45 39.55 14.54
C ALA A 435 -6.97 40.84 13.87
N LYS A 436 -6.33 41.98 14.16
CA LYS A 436 -6.54 43.21 13.36
C LYS A 436 -6.28 42.87 11.89
N PRO A 437 -7.15 43.31 10.96
CA PRO A 437 -6.92 43.08 9.55
C PRO A 437 -5.73 43.93 9.11
N ASP A 438 -4.54 43.35 9.06
CA ASP A 438 -3.41 44.00 8.40
C ASP A 438 -3.67 43.99 6.89
N SER A 439 -3.95 45.17 6.37
CA SER A 439 -4.31 45.41 4.98
C SER A 439 -3.08 45.42 4.06
N SER A 440 -2.21 44.43 4.20
CA SER A 440 -1.09 44.22 3.28
C SER A 440 -0.61 42.77 3.35
N THR A 441 -1.23 41.89 2.57
CA THR A 441 -0.55 40.98 1.63
C THR A 441 -1.55 40.03 1.00
N SER A 442 -1.52 39.94 -0.32
CA SER A 442 -2.02 38.80 -1.11
C SER A 442 -1.09 37.58 -0.96
N ALA A 443 -0.60 37.30 0.24
CA ALA A 443 0.23 36.14 0.54
C ALA A 443 -0.70 34.99 0.90
N ALA A 444 -0.44 33.80 0.37
CA ALA A 444 -1.14 32.59 0.77
C ALA A 444 -1.20 32.50 2.31
N ASP A 445 -2.36 32.17 2.89
CA ASP A 445 -2.53 31.94 4.32
C ASP A 445 -1.46 30.95 4.81
N ILE A 446 -0.38 31.45 5.43
CA ILE A 446 0.63 30.61 6.05
C ILE A 446 -0.03 29.96 7.27
N LEU A 447 -0.14 28.62 7.27
CA LEU A 447 -0.74 27.87 8.38
C LEU A 447 0.33 27.55 9.42
N THR A 448 0.66 28.56 10.24
CA THR A 448 1.42 28.39 11.50
C THR A 448 0.50 28.54 12.70
N GLY A 449 0.76 27.79 13.77
CA GLY A 449 -0.06 27.78 14.97
C GLY A 449 -1.43 27.10 14.75
N GLU A 450 -2.36 27.36 15.66
CA GLU A 450 -3.65 26.69 15.70
C GLU A 450 -4.71 27.36 14.82
N HIS A 451 -5.32 26.57 13.94
CA HIS A 451 -6.44 26.98 13.09
C HIS A 451 -7.59 25.98 13.20
N THR A 452 -8.82 26.50 13.26
CA THR A 452 -10.02 25.67 13.46
C THR A 452 -11.00 25.82 12.31
N TRP A 453 -11.57 24.70 11.86
CA TRP A 453 -12.68 24.63 10.93
C TRP A 453 -13.87 23.94 11.59
N LEU A 454 -15.08 24.34 11.20
CA LEU A 454 -16.32 23.64 11.57
C LEU A 454 -16.83 22.86 10.37
N THR A 455 -17.12 21.57 10.59
CA THR A 455 -17.68 20.67 9.57
C THR A 455 -19.02 20.07 9.98
N GLU A 456 -19.71 19.36 9.08
CA GLU A 456 -20.90 18.59 9.45
C GLU A 456 -20.62 17.42 10.41
N GLU A 457 -19.35 17.02 10.59
CA GLU A 457 -18.93 15.92 11.48
C GLU A 457 -18.30 16.42 12.79
N GLY A 458 -18.18 17.73 13.00
CA GLY A 458 -17.54 18.34 14.18
C GLY A 458 -16.40 19.30 13.85
N PRO A 459 -15.67 19.78 14.87
CA PRO A 459 -14.53 20.67 14.68
C PRO A 459 -13.35 19.91 14.03
N VAL A 460 -12.56 20.64 13.26
CA VAL A 460 -11.25 20.20 12.77
C VAL A 460 -10.23 21.24 13.20
N VAL A 461 -9.28 20.84 14.04
CA VAL A 461 -8.15 21.68 14.46
C VAL A 461 -6.90 21.23 13.71
N ILE A 462 -6.18 22.18 13.12
CA ILE A 462 -4.85 21.97 12.54
C ILE A 462 -3.90 22.90 13.29
N ASP A 463 -2.95 22.33 14.03
CA ASP A 463 -1.91 23.07 14.73
C ASP A 463 -0.52 22.72 14.16
N VAL A 464 0.24 23.75 13.83
CA VAL A 464 1.58 23.64 13.22
C VAL A 464 2.59 24.33 14.12
N GLN A 465 3.48 23.54 14.72
CA GLN A 465 4.56 24.05 15.57
C GLN A 465 5.90 23.42 15.18
N GLY A 466 6.85 24.26 14.78
CA GLY A 466 8.14 23.78 14.28
C GLY A 466 7.96 22.89 13.06
N ASP A 467 8.54 21.71 13.07
CA ASP A 467 8.48 20.72 11.98
C ASP A 467 7.30 19.74 12.10
N THR A 468 6.36 19.97 13.02
CA THR A 468 5.31 19.02 13.37
C THR A 468 3.92 19.61 13.10
N VAL A 469 3.05 18.82 12.47
CA VAL A 469 1.64 19.13 12.23
C VAL A 469 0.78 18.16 13.05
N LEU A 470 -0.16 18.70 13.82
CA LEU A 470 -1.22 17.96 14.49
C LEU A 470 -2.56 18.31 13.85
N VAL A 471 -3.35 17.29 13.55
CA VAL A 471 -4.74 17.42 13.10
C VAL A 471 -5.64 16.66 14.08
N ALA A 472 -6.63 17.34 14.62
CA ALA A 472 -7.70 16.76 15.43
C ALA A 472 -9.06 16.98 14.74
N GLU A 473 -9.69 15.92 14.24
CA GLU A 473 -11.01 15.97 13.62
C GLU A 473 -12.06 15.29 14.49
N SER A 474 -13.20 15.95 14.70
CA SER A 474 -14.34 15.45 15.49
C SER A 474 -13.99 15.07 16.94
N LEU A 475 -12.87 15.58 17.46
CA LEU A 475 -12.49 15.48 18.87
C LEU A 475 -13.07 16.65 19.66
N ASP A 476 -13.38 16.43 20.93
CA ASP A 476 -13.76 17.51 21.83
C ASP A 476 -12.56 18.41 22.17
N GLU A 477 -12.84 19.64 22.60
CA GLU A 477 -11.81 20.64 22.88
C GLU A 477 -10.87 20.22 24.01
N VAL A 478 -11.38 19.52 25.04
CA VAL A 478 -10.56 19.09 26.19
C VAL A 478 -9.55 18.05 25.75
N THR A 479 -10.01 17.02 25.02
CA THR A 479 -9.13 15.98 24.47
C THR A 479 -8.11 16.60 23.50
N THR A 480 -8.55 17.52 22.63
CA THR A 480 -7.67 18.20 21.65
C THR A 480 -6.54 18.97 22.35
N LYS A 481 -6.86 19.79 23.36
CA LYS A 481 -5.86 20.59 24.09
C LYS A 481 -4.87 19.74 24.87
N GLN A 482 -5.32 18.59 25.39
CA GLN A 482 -4.44 17.63 26.09
C GLN A 482 -3.39 17.05 25.13
N VAL A 483 -3.84 16.51 23.99
CA VAL A 483 -2.92 15.90 23.03
C VAL A 483 -1.97 16.92 22.38
N GLU A 484 -2.42 18.16 22.12
CA GLU A 484 -1.55 19.26 21.67
C GLU A 484 -0.42 19.52 22.67
N GLY A 485 -0.75 19.62 23.96
CA GLY A 485 0.22 19.83 25.02
C GLY A 485 1.27 18.73 25.10
N GLU A 486 0.88 17.47 24.89
CA GLU A 486 1.82 16.35 24.91
C GLU A 486 2.67 16.24 23.65
N VAL A 487 2.06 16.41 22.46
CA VAL A 487 2.75 16.30 21.17
C VAL A 487 3.79 17.41 21.01
N PHE A 488 3.44 18.65 21.37
CA PHE A 488 4.32 19.82 21.23
C PHE A 488 5.18 20.12 22.46
N ALA A 489 5.04 19.37 23.55
CA ALA A 489 5.91 19.53 24.69
C ALA A 489 7.38 19.37 24.26
N LYS A 490 8.19 20.41 24.49
CA LYS A 490 9.65 20.32 24.35
C LYS A 490 10.14 19.14 25.18
N ALA A 491 11.08 18.37 24.64
CA ALA A 491 11.82 17.42 25.46
C ALA A 491 12.44 18.22 26.61
N VAL A 492 11.87 18.10 27.80
CA VAL A 492 12.57 18.49 29.01
C VAL A 492 13.79 17.58 29.02
N ALA A 493 14.93 18.21 28.79
CA ALA A 493 16.19 17.58 28.45
C ALA A 493 16.47 16.32 29.28
N ASP A 494 17.18 15.38 28.64
CA ASP A 494 18.11 14.45 29.28
C ASP A 494 19.11 15.23 30.17
N ARG A 495 18.60 15.68 31.31
CA ARG A 495 19.33 16.17 32.47
C ARG A 495 18.71 15.51 33.68
N ASN A 496 19.12 14.27 33.90
CA ASN A 496 19.68 13.83 35.17
C ASN A 496 20.54 12.59 34.94
#